data_AF-A0A4R6T9G0-F1
#
_entry.id   AF-A0A4R6T9G0-F1
#
_cell.length_a   1.000
_cell.length_b   1.000
_cell.length_c   1.000
_cell.angle_alpha   90.00
_cell.angle_beta   90.00
_cell.angle_gamma   90.00
#
_symmetry.space_group_name_H-M   'P 1'
#
loop_
_entity.id
_entity.type
_entity.pdbx_description
1 polymer ?
#
loop_
_entity_poly.entity_id
_entity_poly.type
_entity_poly.pdbx_seq_one_letter_code
_entity_poly.pdbx_strand_id
1 'polypeptide(L)'
;MEKIKLILLLVLIIASSSCEAIFVENISDKKIVVISPSEGTELNNSEVTFSWNEVSDVDVYHLKIITPNFNNATKIVLDTIVTETLITKNLDSGSYEWSVRGENSGYETQETISSFIIN
;
A
#
# COMPACT_ATOMS: atom_id res chain seq x y z
N MET A 1 -6.25 -17.03 -55.63
CA MET A 1 -5.40 -16.04 -54.91
C MET A 1 -6.20 -15.05 -54.08
N GLU A 2 -7.31 -14.48 -54.57
CA GLU A 2 -8.09 -13.47 -53.82
C GLU A 2 -8.65 -13.98 -52.48
N LYS A 3 -9.16 -15.23 -52.45
CA LYS A 3 -9.65 -15.86 -51.20
C LYS A 3 -8.55 -16.07 -50.16
N ILE A 4 -7.33 -16.39 -50.60
CA ILE A 4 -6.17 -16.56 -49.71
C ILE A 4 -5.73 -15.20 -49.14
N LYS A 5 -5.73 -14.15 -49.97
CA LYS A 5 -5.46 -12.77 -49.50
C LYS A 5 -6.51 -12.29 -48.49
N LEU A 6 -7.79 -12.63 -48.69
CA LEU A 6 -8.88 -12.28 -47.78
C LEU A 6 -8.77 -13.02 -46.44
N ILE A 7 -8.39 -14.30 -46.46
CA ILE A 7 -8.14 -15.09 -45.24
C ILE A 7 -6.94 -14.53 -44.46
N LEU A 8 -5.85 -14.16 -45.16
CA LEU A 8 -4.68 -13.55 -44.53
C LEU A 8 -5.00 -12.17 -43.92
N LEU A 9 -5.85 -11.37 -44.57
CA LEU A 9 -6.32 -10.09 -44.05
C LEU A 9 -7.15 -10.27 -42.76
N LEU A 10 -8.04 -11.26 -42.72
CA LEU A 10 -8.85 -11.59 -41.54
C LEU A 10 -8.00 -12.07 -40.36
N VAL A 11 -6.97 -12.90 -40.61
CA VAL A 11 -6.02 -13.33 -39.57
C VAL A 11 -5.20 -12.16 -39.03
N LEU A 12 -4.82 -11.20 -39.87
CA LEU A 12 -4.09 -10.00 -39.46
C LEU A 12 -4.94 -9.05 -38.60
N ILE A 13 -6.24 -8.95 -38.89
CA ILE A 13 -7.20 -8.16 -38.09
C ILE A 13 -7.45 -8.80 -36.72
N ILE A 14 -7.53 -10.13 -36.65
CA ILE A 14 -7.68 -10.86 -35.38
C ILE A 14 -6.38 -10.83 -34.55
N ALA A 15 -5.21 -10.81 -35.20
CA ALA A 15 -3.91 -10.71 -34.53
C ALA A 15 -3.59 -9.30 -34.00
N SER A 16 -4.33 -8.26 -34.42
CA SER A 16 -4.11 -6.87 -33.99
C SER A 16 -4.97 -6.46 -32.79
N SER A 17 -5.89 -7.32 -32.31
CA SER A 17 -6.74 -7.05 -31.15
C SER A 17 -6.18 -7.58 -29.83
N SER A 18 -4.93 -8.05 -29.78
CA SER A 18 -4.38 -8.73 -28.59
C SER A 18 -3.87 -7.79 -27.49
N CYS A 19 -4.23 -6.52 -27.50
CA CYS A 19 -3.90 -5.59 -26.42
C CYS A 19 -5.21 -5.09 -25.80
N GLU A 20 -5.78 -5.91 -24.92
CA GLU A 20 -6.72 -5.40 -23.93
C GLU A 20 -5.89 -4.49 -23.02
N ALA A 21 -6.05 -3.18 -23.15
CA ALA A 21 -5.43 -2.25 -22.21
C ALA A 21 -6.07 -2.52 -20.84
N ILE A 22 -5.34 -3.17 -19.94
CA ILE A 22 -5.75 -3.27 -18.54
C ILE A 22 -5.63 -1.86 -17.98
N PHE A 23 -6.77 -1.17 -17.87
CA PHE A 23 -6.84 0.13 -17.22
C PHE A 23 -6.65 -0.10 -15.73
N VAL A 24 -5.53 0.42 -15.19
CA VAL A 24 -5.25 0.44 -13.75
C VAL A 24 -5.71 1.79 -13.21
N GLU A 25 -6.53 1.76 -12.17
CA GLU A 25 -7.01 2.98 -11.52
C GLU A 25 -5.85 3.74 -10.86
N ASN A 26 -5.78 5.05 -11.11
CA ASN A 26 -4.79 5.89 -10.47
C ASN A 26 -5.22 6.23 -9.03
N ILE A 27 -4.49 5.69 -8.06
CA ILE A 27 -4.75 5.89 -6.63
C ILE A 27 -3.87 6.96 -5.97
N SER A 28 -3.04 7.68 -6.74
CA SER A 28 -2.05 8.63 -6.17
C SER A 28 -2.64 9.82 -5.43
N ASP A 29 -3.89 10.19 -5.73
CA ASP A 29 -4.62 11.23 -5.01
C ASP A 29 -5.45 10.70 -3.83
N LYS A 30 -5.54 9.36 -3.67
CA LYS A 30 -6.23 8.75 -2.54
C LYS A 30 -5.38 8.87 -1.28
N LYS A 31 -6.06 8.96 -0.14
CA LYS A 31 -5.44 9.10 1.19
C LYS A 31 -5.92 7.98 2.10
N ILE A 32 -4.98 7.37 2.81
CA ILE A 32 -5.30 6.42 3.86
C ILE A 32 -5.60 7.19 5.14
N VAL A 33 -6.64 6.77 5.85
CA VAL A 33 -6.98 7.32 7.16
C VAL A 33 -6.57 6.30 8.21
N VAL A 34 -5.58 6.67 9.01
CA VAL A 34 -5.12 5.88 10.16
C VAL A 34 -6.20 5.88 11.25
N ILE A 35 -6.42 4.71 11.86
CA ILE A 35 -7.33 4.52 12.99
C ILE A 35 -6.53 4.38 14.29
N SER A 36 -5.47 3.57 14.30
CA SER A 36 -4.67 3.28 15.50
C SER A 36 -3.25 2.82 15.15
N PRO A 37 -2.22 3.19 15.93
CA PRO A 37 -2.21 4.32 16.86
C PRO A 37 -2.33 5.65 16.09
N SER A 38 -3.23 6.54 16.53
CA SER A 38 -3.36 7.89 15.95
C SER A 38 -2.21 8.81 16.37
N GLU A 39 -2.06 9.93 15.67
CA GLU A 39 -0.98 10.90 15.90
C GLU A 39 -0.88 11.34 17.36
N GLY A 40 0.32 11.19 17.95
CA GLY A 40 0.63 11.60 19.32
C GLY A 40 0.02 10.71 20.41
N THR A 41 -0.49 9.51 20.07
CA THR A 41 -1.08 8.61 21.07
C THR A 41 -0.03 8.09 22.05
N GLU A 42 -0.38 8.03 23.34
CA GLU A 42 0.42 7.38 24.38
C GLU A 42 -0.23 6.05 24.80
N LEU A 43 0.56 4.98 24.82
CA LEU A 43 0.13 3.62 25.16
C LEU A 43 0.91 3.12 26.37
N ASN A 44 0.30 2.22 27.15
CA ASN A 44 0.97 1.53 28.27
C ASN A 44 1.11 0.01 28.02
N ASN A 45 0.62 -0.48 26.88
CA ASN A 45 0.64 -1.89 26.50
C ASN A 45 1.70 -2.09 25.41
N SER A 46 2.48 -3.16 25.51
CA SER A 46 3.48 -3.54 24.51
C SER A 46 2.85 -4.09 23.22
N GLU A 47 1.66 -4.68 23.30
CA GLU A 47 0.92 -5.16 22.13
C GLU A 47 0.18 -3.99 21.47
N VAL A 48 0.65 -3.56 20.31
CA VAL A 48 0.10 -2.44 19.55
C VAL A 48 -0.62 -2.94 18.31
N THR A 49 -1.83 -2.45 18.08
CA THR A 49 -2.62 -2.73 16.88
C THR A 49 -2.55 -1.53 15.94
N PHE A 50 -1.98 -1.77 14.76
CA PHE A 50 -1.89 -0.85 13.64
C PHE A 50 -3.09 -1.08 12.73
N SER A 51 -3.92 -0.07 12.51
CA SER A 51 -5.09 -0.19 11.66
C SER A 51 -5.43 1.10 10.92
N TRP A 52 -6.02 0.94 9.74
CA TRP A 52 -6.39 2.03 8.85
C TRP A 52 -7.66 1.67 8.06
N ASN A 53 -8.29 2.69 7.47
CA ASN A 53 -9.43 2.48 6.58
C ASN A 53 -8.98 1.85 5.26
N GLU A 54 -9.77 0.90 4.77
CA GLU A 54 -9.63 0.36 3.42
C GLU A 54 -9.81 1.47 2.37
N VAL A 55 -8.99 1.42 1.32
CA VAL A 55 -9.04 2.33 0.18
C VAL A 55 -9.34 1.53 -1.08
N SER A 56 -10.35 1.97 -1.84
CA SER A 56 -10.72 1.34 -3.11
C SER A 56 -9.53 1.28 -4.08
N ASP A 57 -9.44 0.20 -4.85
CA ASP A 57 -8.42 -0.01 -5.90
C ASP A 57 -6.98 -0.07 -5.37
N VAL A 58 -6.81 -0.30 -4.08
CA VAL A 58 -5.55 -0.70 -3.45
C VAL A 58 -5.53 -2.23 -3.35
N ASP A 59 -4.48 -2.85 -3.87
CA ASP A 59 -4.30 -4.31 -3.81
C ASP A 59 -3.60 -4.73 -2.51
N VAL A 60 -2.63 -3.93 -2.07
CA VAL A 60 -1.82 -4.19 -0.88
C VAL A 60 -1.45 -2.90 -0.15
N TYR A 61 -1.10 -3.01 1.13
CA TYR A 61 -0.60 -1.92 1.94
C TYR A 61 0.84 -2.19 2.35
N HIS A 62 1.69 -1.18 2.18
CA HIS A 62 3.05 -1.18 2.66
C HIS A 62 3.11 -0.45 4.00
N LEU A 63 3.40 -1.19 5.06
CA LEU A 63 3.49 -0.71 6.43
C LEU A 63 4.95 -0.66 6.89
N LYS A 64 5.36 0.48 7.46
CA LYS A 64 6.65 0.65 8.12
C LYS A 64 6.48 1.12 9.55
N ILE A 65 7.28 0.61 10.46
CA ILE A 65 7.37 1.06 11.86
C ILE A 65 8.84 1.32 12.17
N ILE A 66 9.14 2.51 12.65
CA ILE A 66 10.50 3.00 12.89
C ILE A 66 10.57 3.65 14.27
N THR A 67 11.73 3.55 14.92
CA THR A 67 12.03 4.29 16.15
C THR A 67 13.31 5.11 16.00
N PRO A 68 13.38 6.32 16.60
CA PRO A 68 12.27 7.07 17.18
C PRO A 68 11.35 7.72 16.14
N ASN A 69 11.86 8.06 14.96
CA ASN A 69 11.12 8.72 13.87
C ASN A 69 11.85 8.54 12.53
N PHE A 70 11.20 8.82 11.40
CA PHE A 70 11.75 8.70 10.05
C PHE A 70 12.96 9.61 9.80
N ASN A 71 13.06 10.76 10.47
CA ASN A 71 14.16 11.72 10.31
C ASN A 71 15.44 11.31 11.06
N ASN A 72 15.32 10.56 12.15
CA ASN A 72 16.43 10.18 13.03
C ASN A 72 16.37 8.69 13.40
N ALA A 73 15.98 7.85 12.43
CA ALA A 73 15.76 6.43 12.63
C ALA A 73 17.01 5.74 13.18
N THR A 74 16.89 5.12 14.35
CA THR A 74 17.93 4.25 14.92
C THR A 74 17.67 2.79 14.57
N LYS A 75 16.40 2.42 14.32
CA LYS A 75 15.99 1.06 13.97
C LYS A 75 14.71 1.06 13.13
N ILE A 76 14.71 0.25 12.07
CA ILE A 76 13.50 -0.19 11.38
C ILE A 76 12.97 -1.40 12.14
N VAL A 77 11.77 -1.26 12.69
CA VAL A 77 11.13 -2.28 13.55
C VAL A 77 10.30 -3.24 12.72
N LEU A 78 9.63 -2.71 11.69
CA LEU A 78 8.85 -3.47 10.72
C LEU A 78 8.91 -2.74 9.37
N ASP A 79 9.02 -3.51 8.29
CA ASP A 79 8.86 -3.07 6.91
C ASP A 79 8.24 -4.26 6.18
N THR A 80 6.95 -4.14 5.80
CA THR A 80 6.18 -5.27 5.30
C THR A 80 5.05 -4.84 4.36
N ILE A 81 4.61 -5.77 3.52
CA ILE A 81 3.47 -5.62 2.63
C ILE A 81 2.39 -6.60 3.08
N VAL A 82 1.17 -6.11 3.25
CA VAL A 82 0.01 -6.89 3.67
C VAL A 82 -1.21 -6.61 2.82
N THR A 83 -2.15 -7.54 2.80
CA THR A 83 -3.47 -7.33 2.17
C THR A 83 -4.51 -6.86 3.17
N GLU A 84 -4.26 -7.09 4.46
CA GLU A 84 -5.11 -6.71 5.56
C GLU A 84 -4.98 -5.22 5.89
N THR A 85 -6.00 -4.67 6.54
CA THR A 85 -6.02 -3.29 7.05
C THR A 85 -5.73 -3.20 8.55
N LEU A 86 -5.25 -4.31 9.13
CA LEU A 86 -4.93 -4.43 10.55
C LEU A 86 -3.77 -5.40 10.77
N ILE A 87 -2.78 -4.98 11.57
CA ILE A 87 -1.68 -5.82 12.05
C ILE A 87 -1.43 -5.54 13.53
N THR A 88 -1.12 -6.59 14.29
CA THR A 88 -0.68 -6.46 15.68
C THR A 88 0.82 -6.74 15.80
N LYS A 89 1.52 -5.96 16.64
CA LYS A 89 2.95 -6.13 16.90
C LYS A 89 3.27 -5.86 18.37
N ASN A 90 4.10 -6.71 18.96
CA ASN A 90 4.70 -6.43 20.27
C ASN A 90 5.91 -5.51 20.11
N LEU A 91 5.93 -4.42 20.86
CA LEU A 91 6.91 -3.35 20.85
C LEU A 91 7.40 -3.04 22.27
N ASP A 92 8.67 -2.67 22.40
CA ASP A 92 9.24 -2.21 23.67
C ASP A 92 8.82 -0.76 23.95
N SER A 93 8.96 -0.31 25.20
CA SER A 93 8.75 1.11 25.57
C SER A 93 9.64 2.03 24.71
N GLY A 94 9.08 3.13 24.22
CA GLY A 94 9.80 4.07 23.37
C GLY A 94 8.89 4.91 22.48
N SER A 95 9.52 5.81 21.72
CA SER A 95 8.84 6.60 20.69
C SER A 95 8.93 5.90 19.34
N TYR A 96 7.87 6.01 18.55
CA TYR A 96 7.78 5.42 17.23
C TYR A 96 7.08 6.37 16.26
N GLU A 97 7.48 6.28 14.99
CA GLU A 97 6.65 6.68 13.86
C GLU A 97 6.34 5.45 13.03
N TRP A 98 5.15 5.42 12.46
CA TRP A 98 4.77 4.41 11.51
C TRP A 98 4.13 5.05 10.29
N SER A 99 4.29 4.39 9.14
CA SER A 99 3.70 4.84 7.90
C SER A 99 2.94 3.72 7.21
N VAL A 100 1.89 4.11 6.50
CA VAL A 100 1.15 3.23 5.60
C VAL A 100 0.91 3.94 4.27
N ARG A 101 1.11 3.21 3.17
CA ARG A 101 0.64 3.58 1.84
C ARG A 101 -0.03 2.39 1.18
N GLY A 102 -0.97 2.64 0.30
CA GLY A 102 -1.62 1.63 -0.53
C GLY A 102 -0.90 1.54 -1.86
N GLU A 103 -0.79 0.33 -2.40
CA GLU A 103 -0.18 0.05 -3.69
C GLU A 103 -1.15 -0.79 -4.53
N ASN A 104 -1.19 -0.51 -5.83
CA ASN A 104 -1.76 -1.41 -6.83
C ASN A 104 -0.71 -1.66 -7.93
N SER A 105 -1.09 -2.42 -8.96
CA SER A 105 -0.15 -2.80 -10.03
C SER A 105 0.55 -1.63 -10.79
N GLY A 106 0.07 -0.39 -10.67
CA GLY A 106 0.63 0.76 -11.40
C GLY A 106 0.84 2.03 -10.58
N TYR A 107 0.25 2.14 -9.39
CA TYR A 107 0.21 3.38 -8.62
C TYR A 107 0.31 3.11 -7.12
N GLU A 108 0.72 4.14 -6.39
CA GLU A 108 0.77 4.16 -4.93
C GLU A 108 0.00 5.37 -4.42
N THR A 109 -0.65 5.26 -3.26
CA THR A 109 -1.24 6.40 -2.55
C THR A 109 -0.15 7.30 -1.96
N GLN A 110 -0.55 8.49 -1.49
CA GLN A 110 0.31 9.24 -0.58
C GLN A 110 0.60 8.43 0.68
N GLU A 111 1.84 8.53 1.17
CA GLU A 111 2.23 7.93 2.44
C GLU A 111 1.58 8.69 3.59
N THR A 112 0.93 7.96 4.50
CA THR A 112 0.33 8.51 5.72
C THR A 112 1.22 8.12 6.89
N ILE A 113 1.71 9.12 7.62
CA ILE A 113 2.62 8.94 8.77
C ILE A 113 1.85 9.28 10.05
N SER A 114 2.09 8.50 11.10
CA SER A 114 1.58 8.78 12.44
C SER A 114 2.63 8.47 13.51
N SER A 115 2.72 9.30 14.54
CA SER A 115 3.60 9.12 15.70
C SER A 115 2.85 8.59 16.92
N PHE A 116 3.53 7.84 17.79
CA PHE A 116 3.02 7.40 19.09
C PHE A 116 4.15 7.04 20.06
N ILE A 117 3.82 6.92 21.35
CA ILE A 117 4.75 6.57 22.42
C ILE A 117 4.19 5.39 23.23
N ILE A 118 5.08 4.49 23.66
CA ILE A 118 4.79 3.46 24.66
C ILE A 118 5.58 3.78 25.94
N ASN A 119 4.87 3.95 27.06
CA ASN A 119 5.41 4.27 28.39
C ASN A 119 5.78 3.02 29.20
#